data_AF-A0A6M0CEM4-F1
#
_entry.id   AF-A0A6M0CEM4-F1
#
_cell.length_a   1.000
_cell.length_b   1.000
_cell.length_c   1.000
_cell.angle_alpha   90.00
_cell.angle_beta   90.00
_cell.angle_gamma   90.00
#
_symmetry.space_group_name_H-M   'P 1'
#
loop_
_entity.id
_entity.type
_entity.pdbx_description
1 polymer ?
#
loop_
_entity_poly.entity_id
_entity_poly.type
_entity_poly.pdbx_seq_one_letter_code
_entity_poly.pdbx_strand_id
1 'polypeptide(L)'
;DRIQGYQAGCDAYLPKPFDPEELVAIVENLLDRKAATRATVGDGETPDLAALASQIAEIKAMLQGKGGIDRTPSPIKIDLTPREQSVLDLVAKGLMNKEIARDLNTSVRNVEKYVSRLFAKTGTNSRTELVRFALEHGLTD
;
A
#
# COMPACT_ATOMS: atom_id res chain seq x y z
N ASP A 1 7.26 -11.96 14.37
CA ASP A 1 5.94 -12.18 13.74
C ASP A 1 4.96 -11.18 14.34
N ARG A 2 4.18 -10.48 13.50
CA ARG A 2 3.25 -9.43 13.96
C ARG A 2 2.07 -10.01 14.75
N ILE A 3 1.61 -11.20 14.34
CA ILE A 3 0.47 -11.89 14.94
C ILE A 3 0.83 -12.36 16.35
N GLN A 4 2.03 -12.94 16.52
CA GLN A 4 2.51 -13.29 17.87
C GLN A 4 2.61 -12.08 18.79
N GLY A 5 3.04 -10.91 18.28
CA GLY A 5 3.07 -9.67 19.05
C GLY A 5 1.68 -9.24 19.53
N TYR A 6 0.68 -9.25 18.65
CA TYR A 6 -0.70 -8.91 19.03
C TYR A 6 -1.29 -9.92 20.02
N GLN A 7 -1.02 -11.21 19.84
CA GLN A 7 -1.47 -12.26 20.77
C GLN A 7 -0.82 -12.13 22.16
N ALA A 8 0.41 -11.60 22.22
CA ALA A 8 1.10 -11.28 23.47
C ALA A 8 0.62 -9.97 24.14
N GLY A 9 -0.31 -9.25 23.52
CA GLY A 9 -0.88 -8.01 24.06
C GLY A 9 -0.22 -6.73 23.59
N CYS A 10 0.56 -6.74 22.50
CA CYS A 10 1.02 -5.49 21.89
C CYS A 10 -0.16 -4.71 21.29
N ASP A 11 -0.22 -3.40 21.58
CA ASP A 11 -1.27 -2.52 21.07
C ASP A 11 -1.10 -2.18 19.57
N ALA A 12 0.15 -2.09 19.09
CA ALA A 12 0.48 -1.74 17.72
C ALA A 12 1.83 -2.35 17.29
N TYR A 13 2.06 -2.45 15.97
CA TYR A 13 3.31 -2.91 15.37
C TYR A 13 3.64 -2.08 14.13
N LEU A 14 4.86 -1.56 14.06
CA LEU A 14 5.36 -0.73 12.95
C LEU A 14 6.71 -1.30 12.41
N PRO A 15 6.76 -1.83 11.17
CA PRO A 15 7.99 -2.37 10.59
C PRO A 15 8.95 -1.27 10.14
N LYS A 16 10.27 -1.50 10.22
CA LYS A 16 11.30 -0.57 9.69
C LYS A 16 11.59 -0.84 8.20
N PRO A 17 12.02 0.18 7.43
CA PRO A 17 11.99 1.61 7.76
C PRO A 17 10.56 2.15 7.77
N PHE A 18 10.23 3.09 8.66
CA PHE A 18 8.88 3.65 8.81
C PHE A 18 8.89 5.17 8.65
N ASP A 19 7.72 5.71 8.32
CA ASP A 19 7.45 7.14 8.30
C ASP A 19 7.27 7.66 9.75
N PRO A 20 8.01 8.68 10.19
CA PRO A 20 7.79 9.31 11.49
C PRO A 20 6.36 9.80 11.71
N GLU A 21 5.66 10.26 10.68
CA GLU A 21 4.27 10.72 10.79
C GLU A 21 3.32 9.56 11.11
N GLU A 22 3.57 8.37 10.54
CA GLU A 22 2.80 7.16 10.84
C GLU A 22 2.98 6.72 12.31
N LEU A 23 4.21 6.80 12.83
CA LEU A 23 4.48 6.52 14.24
C LEU A 23 3.72 7.48 15.16
N VAL A 24 3.76 8.78 14.84
CA VAL A 24 3.06 9.81 15.62
C VAL A 24 1.55 9.54 15.64
N ALA A 25 0.94 9.28 14.49
CA ALA A 25 -0.48 8.98 14.40
C ALA A 25 -0.89 7.74 15.21
N ILE A 26 -0.05 6.69 15.19
CA ILE A 26 -0.28 5.49 16.02
C ILE A 26 -0.25 5.84 17.51
N VAL A 27 0.75 6.61 17.95
CA VAL A 27 0.91 6.98 19.36
C VAL A 27 -0.25 7.87 19.84
N GLU A 28 -0.63 8.89 19.07
CA GLU A 28 -1.74 9.80 19.40
C GLU A 28 -3.05 9.02 19.57
N ASN A 29 -3.38 8.17 18.61
CA ASN A 29 -4.59 7.34 18.68
C ASN A 29 -4.60 6.41 19.91
N LEU A 30 -3.45 5.83 20.27
CA LEU A 30 -3.36 4.98 21.47
C LEU A 30 -3.55 5.77 22.77
N LEU A 31 -3.09 7.01 22.83
CA LEU A 31 -3.30 7.89 23.98
C LEU A 31 -4.77 8.28 24.11
N ASP A 32 -5.42 8.67 23.01
CA ASP A 32 -6.85 9.02 22.99
C ASP A 32 -7.72 7.84 23.42
N ARG A 33 -7.40 6.64 22.91
CA ARG A 33 -8.12 5.43 23.27
C ARG A 33 -7.97 5.08 24.75
N LYS A 34 -6.77 5.24 25.32
CA LYS A 34 -6.54 5.02 26.76
C LYS A 34 -7.31 6.04 27.61
N ALA A 35 -7.40 7.29 27.17
CA ALA A 35 -8.20 8.32 27.84
C ALA A 35 -9.70 7.98 27.81
N ALA A 36 -10.23 7.60 26.64
CA ALA A 36 -11.64 7.19 26.49
C ALA A 36 -11.98 5.92 27.26
N THR A 37 -11.07 4.94 27.30
CA THR A 37 -11.25 3.70 28.06
C THR A 37 -11.23 3.98 29.57
N ARG A 38 -10.39 4.91 30.03
CA ARG A 38 -10.36 5.33 31.44
C ARG A 38 -11.62 6.10 31.86
N ALA A 39 -12.24 6.83 30.94
CA ALA A 39 -13.51 7.52 31.17
C ALA A 39 -14.71 6.56 31.24
N THR A 40 -14.66 5.44 30.53
CA THR A 40 -15.76 4.45 30.47
C THR A 40 -15.68 3.38 31.56
N VAL A 41 -14.49 3.07 32.09
CA VAL A 41 -14.32 2.10 33.20
C VAL A 41 -14.71 2.67 34.57
N GLY A 42 -15.05 3.96 34.65
CA GLY A 42 -15.58 4.60 35.87
C GLY A 42 -17.01 4.18 36.24
N ASP A 43 -17.82 3.75 35.27
CA ASP A 43 -19.16 3.24 35.48
C ASP A 43 -19.24 1.80 34.94
N GLY A 44 -19.54 0.86 35.83
CA GLY A 44 -19.41 -0.59 35.63
C GLY A 44 -20.36 -1.24 34.62
N GLU A 45 -20.57 -0.64 33.45
CA GLU A 45 -21.14 -1.35 32.31
C GLU A 45 -20.03 -2.07 31.56
N THR A 46 -19.81 -3.34 31.91
CA THR A 46 -19.06 -4.24 31.05
C THR A 46 -19.77 -4.27 29.69
N PRO A 47 -19.15 -3.83 28.59
CA PRO A 47 -19.74 -4.00 27.28
C PRO A 47 -20.01 -5.49 27.09
N ASP A 48 -21.23 -5.84 26.68
CA ASP A 48 -21.69 -7.23 26.56
C ASP A 48 -20.71 -8.03 25.70
N LEU A 49 -19.86 -8.80 26.38
CA LEU A 49 -18.76 -9.54 25.78
C LEU A 49 -19.30 -10.59 24.81
N ALA A 50 -20.54 -11.07 25.02
CA ALA A 50 -21.20 -11.98 24.10
C ALA A 50 -21.57 -11.29 22.80
N ALA A 51 -22.12 -10.06 22.85
CA ALA A 51 -22.44 -9.28 21.67
C ALA A 51 -21.19 -8.93 20.84
N LEU A 52 -20.09 -8.55 21.50
CA LEU A 52 -18.80 -8.30 20.84
C LEU A 52 -18.21 -9.57 20.21
N ALA A 53 -18.29 -10.71 20.89
CA ALA A 53 -17.82 -11.99 20.36
C ALA A 53 -18.59 -12.40 19.10
N SER A 54 -19.91 -12.23 19.09
CA SER A 54 -20.76 -12.49 17.92
C SER A 54 -20.41 -11.57 16.74
N GLN A 55 -20.20 -10.28 16.98
CA GLN A 55 -19.77 -9.34 15.94
C GLN A 55 -18.38 -9.69 15.37
N ILE A 56 -17.43 -10.09 16.22
CA ILE A 56 -16.10 -10.53 15.76
C ILE A 56 -16.20 -11.81 14.91
N ALA A 57 -17.06 -12.76 15.29
CA ALA A 57 -17.28 -13.97 14.51
C ALA A 57 -17.89 -13.66 13.13
N GLU A 58 -18.84 -12.73 13.08
CA GLU A 58 -19.48 -12.28 11.84
C GLU A 58 -18.49 -11.53 10.93
N ILE A 59 -17.67 -10.62 11.48
CA ILE A 59 -16.60 -9.94 10.73
C ILE A 59 -15.56 -10.96 10.22
N LYS A 60 -15.16 -11.94 11.04
CA LYS A 60 -14.25 -13.02 10.60
C LYS A 60 -14.85 -13.84 9.47
N ALA A 61 -16.13 -14.18 9.53
CA ALA A 61 -16.83 -14.91 8.47
C ALA A 61 -16.92 -14.06 7.18
N MET A 62 -17.19 -12.76 7.29
CA MET A 62 -17.19 -11.83 6.15
C MET A 62 -15.79 -11.69 5.52
N LEU A 63 -14.73 -11.70 6.33
CA LEU A 63 -13.34 -11.65 5.86
C LEU A 63 -12.87 -12.99 5.26
N GLN A 64 -13.38 -14.13 5.73
CA GLN A 64 -13.06 -15.47 5.23
C GLN A 64 -13.89 -15.88 4.00
N GLY A 65 -15.12 -15.37 3.87
CA GLY A 65 -16.02 -15.63 2.73
C GLY A 65 -15.68 -14.84 1.46
N LYS A 66 -14.87 -13.78 1.57
CA LYS A 66 -14.16 -13.18 0.43
C LYS A 66 -12.84 -13.92 0.22
N GLY A 67 -12.92 -15.07 -0.43
CA GLY A 67 -11.74 -15.73 -0.97
C GLY A 67 -10.92 -14.74 -1.82
N GLY A 68 -9.70 -14.48 -1.38
CA GLY A 68 -8.74 -13.62 -2.08
C GLY A 68 -8.76 -12.16 -1.64
N ILE A 69 -8.25 -11.86 -0.44
CA ILE A 69 -7.42 -10.65 -0.31
C ILE A 69 -5.98 -11.11 -0.54
N ASP A 70 -5.66 -11.35 -1.81
CA ASP A 70 -4.32 -11.01 -2.27
C ASP A 70 -4.14 -9.55 -1.90
N ARG A 71 -3.43 -9.28 -0.80
CA ARG A 71 -2.84 -7.96 -0.58
C ARG A 71 -1.65 -7.84 -1.53
N THR A 72 -1.91 -7.89 -2.83
CA THR A 72 -1.27 -6.92 -3.70
C THR A 72 -1.68 -5.57 -3.11
N PRO A 73 -0.74 -4.64 -2.82
CA PRO A 73 -1.16 -3.28 -2.50
C PRO A 73 -2.14 -2.90 -3.59
N SER A 74 -3.34 -2.44 -3.22
CA SER A 74 -4.34 -1.97 -4.17
C SER A 74 -3.57 -1.23 -5.25
N PRO A 75 -3.59 -1.68 -6.53
CA PRO A 75 -2.87 -0.94 -7.55
C PRO A 75 -3.38 0.46 -7.36
N ILE A 76 -2.49 1.40 -7.06
CA ILE A 76 -2.82 2.77 -7.36
C ILE A 76 -3.19 2.66 -8.84
N LYS A 77 -4.48 2.73 -9.15
CA LYS A 77 -4.98 2.63 -10.52
C LYS A 77 -4.56 3.94 -11.17
N ILE A 78 -3.27 4.00 -11.47
CA ILE A 78 -2.70 4.99 -12.32
C ILE A 78 -3.20 4.53 -13.68
N ASP A 79 -4.16 5.27 -14.23
CA ASP A 79 -4.65 5.04 -15.59
C ASP A 79 -3.49 5.34 -16.56
N LEU A 80 -2.69 4.30 -16.81
CA LEU A 80 -1.68 4.27 -17.84
C LEU A 80 -2.35 3.92 -19.16
N THR A 81 -2.07 4.73 -20.17
CA THR A 81 -2.47 4.39 -21.54
C THR A 81 -1.70 3.14 -21.99
N PRO A 82 -2.21 2.36 -22.95
CA PRO A 82 -1.53 1.15 -23.44
C PRO A 82 -0.08 1.41 -23.88
N ARG A 83 0.19 2.61 -24.39
CA ARG A 83 1.53 3.02 -24.83
C ARG A 83 2.45 3.39 -23.67
N GLU A 84 1.92 4.02 -22.62
CA GLU A 84 2.67 4.28 -21.39
C GLU A 84 3.03 2.97 -20.68
N GLN A 85 2.12 2.00 -20.68
CA GLN A 85 2.33 0.65 -20.16
C GLN A 85 3.49 -0.05 -20.87
N SER A 86 3.46 -0.11 -22.21
CA SER A 86 4.57 -0.72 -22.97
C SER A 86 5.92 -0.06 -22.73
N VAL A 87 5.94 1.26 -22.53
CA VAL A 87 7.19 1.97 -22.19
C VAL A 87 7.64 1.61 -20.77
N LEU A 88 6.72 1.54 -19.81
CA LEU A 88 7.01 1.18 -18.42
C LEU A 88 7.61 -0.23 -18.31
N ASP A 89 7.05 -1.22 -19.02
CA ASP A 89 7.56 -2.59 -19.04
C ASP A 89 9.00 -2.67 -19.55
N LEU A 90 9.32 -1.95 -20.62
CA LEU A 90 10.67 -1.91 -21.18
C LEU A 90 11.65 -1.14 -20.29
N VAL A 91 11.16 -0.10 -19.59
CA VAL A 91 11.94 0.61 -18.56
C VAL A 91 12.27 -0.31 -17.39
N ALA A 92 11.30 -1.11 -16.93
CA ALA A 92 11.48 -2.09 -15.85
C ALA A 92 12.46 -3.21 -16.23
N LYS A 93 12.52 -3.59 -17.51
CA LYS A 93 13.53 -4.49 -18.09
C LYS A 93 14.94 -3.87 -18.20
N GLY A 94 15.09 -2.59 -17.88
CA GLY A 94 16.38 -1.89 -17.87
C GLY A 94 16.81 -1.30 -19.22
N LEU A 95 15.96 -1.31 -20.24
CA LEU A 95 16.30 -0.85 -21.60
C LEU A 95 16.48 0.67 -21.70
N MET A 96 17.54 1.16 -22.33
CA MET A 96 17.75 2.59 -22.54
C MET A 96 16.69 3.19 -23.49
N ASN A 97 16.45 4.51 -23.41
CA ASN A 97 15.45 5.18 -24.28
C ASN A 97 15.67 4.94 -25.79
N LYS A 98 16.94 4.75 -26.20
CA LYS A 98 17.31 4.41 -27.57
C LYS A 98 16.88 2.98 -27.97
N GLU A 99 16.92 2.05 -27.04
CA GLU A 99 16.53 0.65 -27.25
C GLU A 99 15.02 0.53 -27.25
N ILE A 100 14.35 1.18 -26.29
CA ILE A 100 12.88 1.29 -26.25
C ILE A 100 12.33 1.90 -27.54
N ALA A 101 12.98 2.94 -28.06
CA ALA A 101 12.61 3.58 -29.31
C ALA A 101 12.68 2.60 -30.51
N ARG A 102 13.68 1.72 -30.53
CA ARG A 102 13.83 0.68 -31.56
C ARG A 102 12.74 -0.38 -31.43
N ASP A 103 12.52 -0.91 -30.22
CA ASP A 103 11.52 -1.96 -29.97
C ASP A 103 10.10 -1.49 -30.28
N LEU A 104 9.78 -0.24 -29.95
CA LEU A 104 8.45 0.33 -30.17
C LEU A 104 8.29 1.01 -31.54
N ASN A 105 9.30 0.99 -32.40
CA ASN A 105 9.33 1.70 -33.70
C ASN A 105 8.92 3.18 -33.56
N THR A 106 9.54 3.91 -32.63
CA THR A 106 9.27 5.34 -32.38
C THR A 106 10.55 6.15 -32.19
N SER A 107 10.44 7.48 -32.08
CA SER A 107 11.61 8.34 -31.84
C SER A 107 12.02 8.35 -30.37
N VAL A 108 13.31 8.55 -30.09
CA VAL A 108 13.82 8.69 -28.71
C VAL A 108 13.11 9.82 -27.97
N ARG A 109 12.84 10.94 -28.67
CA ARG A 109 12.11 12.09 -28.13
C ARG A 109 10.68 11.73 -27.70
N ASN A 110 10.01 10.83 -28.41
CA ASN A 110 8.70 10.34 -28.01
C ASN A 110 8.79 9.48 -26.75
N VAL A 111 9.79 8.60 -26.65
CA VAL A 111 10.03 7.79 -25.44
C VAL A 111 10.29 8.69 -24.24
N GLU A 112 11.14 9.71 -24.37
CA GLU A 112 11.38 10.70 -23.31
C GLU A 112 10.08 11.36 -22.85
N LYS A 113 9.21 11.75 -23.78
CA LYS A 113 7.90 12.32 -23.46
C LYS A 113 7.00 11.34 -22.69
N TYR A 114 7.02 10.06 -23.04
CA TYR A 114 6.28 9.02 -22.29
C TYR A 114 6.87 8.84 -20.89
N VAL A 115 8.20 8.80 -20.74
CA VAL A 115 8.87 8.70 -19.43
C VAL A 115 8.57 9.90 -18.54
N SER A 116 8.56 11.12 -19.08
CA SER A 116 8.17 12.31 -18.32
C SER A 116 6.71 12.27 -17.86
N ARG A 117 5.80 11.73 -18.67
CA ARG A 117 4.40 11.52 -18.27
C ARG A 117 4.27 10.44 -17.21
N LEU A 118 5.05 9.37 -17.32
CA LEU A 118 5.12 8.32 -16.29
C LEU A 118 5.55 8.93 -14.96
N PHE A 119 6.65 9.69 -14.92
CA PHE A 119 7.10 10.41 -13.72
C PHE A 119 6.01 11.30 -13.10
N ALA A 120 5.30 12.07 -13.92
CA ALA A 120 4.20 12.92 -13.43
C ALA A 120 3.02 12.11 -12.88
N LYS A 121 2.71 10.95 -13.48
CA LYS A 121 1.60 10.08 -13.07
C LYS A 121 1.92 9.21 -11.85
N THR A 122 3.18 8.80 -11.69
CA THR A 122 3.65 7.96 -10.58
C THR A 122 4.22 8.78 -9.41
N GLY A 123 4.44 10.07 -9.60
CA GLY A 123 5.07 10.94 -8.60
C GLY A 123 6.56 10.68 -8.38
N THR A 124 7.22 9.95 -9.30
CA THR A 124 8.64 9.61 -9.20
C THR A 124 9.51 10.61 -9.96
N ASN A 125 10.71 10.88 -9.47
CA ASN A 125 11.62 11.88 -10.07
C ASN A 125 12.83 11.25 -10.77
N SER A 126 13.06 9.96 -10.54
CA SER A 126 14.17 9.23 -11.15
C SER A 126 13.69 7.97 -11.86
N ARG A 127 14.47 7.56 -12.87
CA ARG A 127 14.24 6.30 -13.59
C ARG A 127 14.28 5.10 -12.64
N THR A 128 15.22 5.09 -11.69
CA THR A 128 15.35 4.01 -10.72
C THR A 128 14.15 3.97 -9.77
N GLU A 129 13.64 5.13 -9.38
CA GLU A 129 12.43 5.26 -8.57
C GLU A 129 11.20 4.75 -9.34
N LEU A 130 11.09 5.08 -10.64
CA LEU A 130 10.01 4.59 -11.50
C LEU A 130 10.00 3.06 -11.63
N VAL A 131 11.17 2.44 -11.81
CA VAL A 131 11.31 0.97 -11.87
C VAL A 131 10.91 0.35 -10.54
N ARG A 132 11.40 0.90 -9.42
CA ARG A 132 11.06 0.41 -8.08
C ARG A 132 9.56 0.51 -7.82
N PHE A 133 8.98 1.67 -8.14
CA PHE A 133 7.55 1.92 -7.99
C PHE A 133 6.71 0.94 -8.81
N ALA A 134 7.12 0.64 -10.04
CA ALA A 134 6.45 -0.30 -10.92
C ALA A 134 6.45 -1.74 -10.35
N LEU A 135 7.58 -2.18 -9.80
CA LEU A 135 7.70 -3.50 -9.16
C LEU A 135 6.90 -3.60 -7.85
N GLU A 136 6.93 -2.56 -7.02
CA GLU A 136 6.21 -2.53 -5.73
C GLU A 136 4.68 -2.56 -5.91
N HIS A 137 4.18 -1.98 -7.01
CA HIS A 137 2.74 -1.89 -7.29
C HIS A 137 2.25 -2.92 -8.31
N GLY A 138 3.10 -3.84 -8.77
CA GLY A 138 2.74 -4.85 -9.78
C GLY A 138 2.26 -4.22 -11.09
N LEU A 139 2.84 -3.08 -11.47
CA LEU A 139 2.47 -2.34 -12.68
C LEU A 139 3.18 -2.87 -13.94
N THR A 140 4.00 -3.90 -13.84
CA THR A 140 4.76 -4.47 -14.97
C THR A 140 4.82 -5.99 -14.84
N ASP A 141 4.70 -6.69 -15.96
CA ASP A 141 4.82 -8.16 -16.09
C ASP A 141 6.27 -8.64 -16.29
#